data_AF-A0A3C0SZ99-F1
#
_entry.id   AF-A0A3C0SZ99-F1
#
_cell.length_a   1.000
_cell.length_b   1.000
_cell.length_c   1.000
_cell.angle_alpha   90.00
_cell.angle_beta   90.00
_cell.angle_gamma   90.00
#
_symmetry.space_group_name_H-M   'P 1'
#
loop_
_entity.id
_entity.type
_entity.pdbx_description
1 polymer ?
#
loop_
_entity_poly.entity_id
_entity_poly.type
_entity_poly.pdbx_seq_one_letter_code
_entity_poly.pdbx_strand_id
1 'polypeptide(L)'
;MKPGNILLEKYRLGEITEEEMRMLEEAYADRNELENEIEKLEASDAEILEMYKPADFARSIEARLPEIEKADDKGSNVHAFPLFKALRYSAIAAAAVLVIVLGFTFNTPATNTGNLVEASQGLATERIKGLKPSLKIYRRTGDAAEILANRDAAAEKDLLQIEYIAGSFKYGVIFSIDGRGTVTLHFPTYSGVAAELDNNGAILLPYAYELDDAPDFERFFFITGGSGFDVDEVLDAAYELASRGKSARREFLEISDSYYQATILLKKGAE
;
A
#
# COMPACT_ATOMS: atom_id res chain seq x y z
N MET A 1 8.16 27.34 -21.86
CA MET A 1 7.62 26.05 -21.36
C MET A 1 7.44 26.23 -19.87
N LYS A 2 6.25 25.99 -19.31
CA LYS A 2 6.04 26.24 -17.87
C LYS A 2 6.91 25.25 -17.06
N PRO A 3 7.65 25.73 -16.04
CA PRO A 3 8.50 24.87 -15.22
C PRO A 3 7.64 23.87 -14.45
N GLY A 4 8.23 22.73 -14.10
CA GLY A 4 7.51 21.70 -13.32
C GLY A 4 7.16 22.18 -11.91
N ASN A 5 6.13 21.58 -11.30
CA ASN A 5 5.62 21.91 -9.97
C ASN A 5 6.72 21.99 -8.88
N ILE A 6 7.76 21.17 -8.99
CA ILE A 6 8.93 21.17 -8.09
C ILE A 6 9.59 22.56 -8.02
N LEU A 7 9.64 23.33 -9.11
CA LEU A 7 10.24 24.67 -9.10
C LEU A 7 9.38 25.67 -8.33
N LEU A 8 8.05 25.57 -8.45
CA LEU A 8 7.09 26.38 -7.71
C LEU A 8 7.13 26.05 -6.21
N GLU A 9 7.26 24.77 -5.87
CA GLU A 9 7.43 24.31 -4.49
C GLU A 9 8.73 24.86 -3.86
N LYS A 10 9.86 24.76 -4.57
CA LYS A 10 11.13 25.34 -4.10
C LYS A 10 11.07 26.85 -3.94
N TYR A 11 10.39 27.55 -4.86
CA TYR A 11 10.16 28.99 -4.75
C TYR A 11 9.37 29.32 -3.47
N ARG A 12 8.27 28.59 -3.21
CA ARG A 12 7.45 28.74 -2.00
C ARG A 12 8.26 28.47 -0.71
N LEU A 13 9.10 27.43 -0.71
CA LEU A 13 9.92 27.04 0.44
C LEU A 13 11.13 27.95 0.66
N GLY A 14 11.41 28.89 -0.25
CA GLY A 14 12.60 29.75 -0.19
C GLY A 14 13.91 29.00 -0.47
N GLU A 15 13.82 27.83 -1.11
CA GLU A 15 14.93 26.93 -1.43
C GLU A 15 15.41 27.08 -2.88
N ILE A 16 15.01 28.16 -3.55
CA ILE A 16 15.31 28.40 -4.96
C ILE A 16 16.72 28.98 -5.16
N THR A 17 17.44 28.45 -6.14
CA THR A 17 18.73 28.99 -6.57
C THR A 17 18.56 30.18 -7.52
N GLU A 18 19.60 30.99 -7.72
CA GLU A 18 19.56 32.14 -8.66
C GLU A 18 19.31 31.73 -10.12
N GLU A 19 19.69 30.51 -10.51
CA GLU A 19 19.42 29.96 -11.84
C GLU A 19 17.95 29.56 -11.97
N GLU A 20 17.42 28.87 -10.97
CA GLU A 20 16.01 28.48 -10.90
C GLU A 20 15.08 29.70 -10.81
N MET A 21 15.48 30.75 -10.10
CA MET A 21 14.73 32.02 -10.03
C MET A 21 14.61 32.68 -11.39
N ARG A 22 15.69 32.70 -12.18
CA ARG A 22 15.66 33.21 -13.56
C ARG A 22 14.77 32.38 -14.47
N MET A 23 14.76 31.06 -14.30
CA MET A 23 13.84 30.17 -15.04
C MET A 23 12.38 30.44 -14.69
N LEU A 24 12.10 30.76 -13.43
CA LEU A 24 10.76 31.12 -12.96
C LEU A 24 10.32 32.47 -13.55
N GLU A 25 11.18 33.49 -13.51
CA GLU A 25 10.94 34.82 -14.09
C GLU A 25 10.77 34.77 -15.61
N GLU A 26 11.50 33.90 -16.32
CA GLU A 26 11.33 33.70 -17.75
C GLU A 26 10.02 32.98 -18.09
N ALA A 27 9.56 32.10 -17.21
CA ALA A 27 8.36 31.31 -17.42
C ALA A 27 7.06 32.01 -17.05
N TYR A 28 7.11 32.94 -16.09
CA TYR A 28 5.96 33.71 -15.62
C TYR A 28 6.19 35.18 -15.89
N ALA A 29 5.53 35.68 -16.94
CA ALA A 29 5.65 37.07 -17.38
C ALA A 29 4.94 38.06 -16.43
N ASP A 30 3.98 37.59 -15.64
CA ASP A 30 3.26 38.35 -14.62
C ASP A 30 3.35 37.65 -13.27
N ARG A 31 3.62 38.43 -12.22
CA ARG A 31 3.60 37.99 -10.83
C ARG A 31 2.22 37.44 -10.41
N ASN A 32 1.13 38.00 -10.94
CA ASN A 32 -0.20 37.50 -10.64
C ASN A 32 -0.44 36.08 -11.20
N GLU A 33 0.20 35.73 -12.32
CA GLU A 33 0.09 34.38 -12.89
C GLU A 33 0.84 33.36 -12.01
N LEU A 34 2.02 33.73 -11.50
CA LEU A 34 2.78 32.91 -10.57
C LEU A 34 2.00 32.69 -9.26
N GLU A 35 1.42 33.74 -8.69
CA GLU A 35 0.63 33.66 -7.46
C GLU A 35 -0.59 32.74 -7.62
N ASN A 36 -1.29 32.80 -8.76
CA ASN A 36 -2.41 31.89 -9.05
C ASN A 36 -2.00 30.41 -9.15
N GLU A 37 -0.81 30.10 -9.70
CA GLU A 37 -0.33 28.71 -9.77
C GLU A 37 0.10 28.19 -8.39
N ILE A 38 0.65 29.06 -7.53
CA ILE A 38 0.95 28.72 -6.13
C ILE A 38 -0.35 28.44 -5.36
N GLU A 39 -1.40 29.25 -5.54
CA GLU A 39 -2.69 29.04 -4.87
C GLU A 39 -3.35 27.72 -5.29
N LYS A 40 -3.27 27.35 -6.58
CA LYS A 40 -3.74 26.03 -7.04
C LYS A 40 -2.96 24.88 -6.41
N LEU A 41 -1.65 25.04 -6.27
CA LEU A 41 -0.79 24.06 -5.61
C LEU A 41 -1.18 23.91 -4.13
N GLU A 42 -1.42 25.01 -3.44
CA GLU A 42 -1.86 25.02 -2.03
C GLU A 42 -3.25 24.40 -1.84
N ALA A 43 -4.19 24.66 -2.75
CA ALA A 43 -5.50 24.04 -2.73
C ALA A 43 -5.40 22.52 -2.91
N SER A 44 -4.53 22.06 -3.81
CA SER A 44 -4.24 20.63 -4.00
C SER A 44 -3.57 20.01 -2.78
N ASP A 45 -2.60 20.70 -2.16
CA ASP A 45 -1.96 20.26 -0.91
C ASP A 45 -3.00 20.10 0.20
N ALA A 46 -3.90 21.08 0.34
CA ALA A 46 -4.96 21.06 1.35
C ALA A 46 -5.96 19.91 1.14
N GLU A 47 -6.36 19.64 -0.11
CA GLU A 47 -7.23 18.51 -0.44
C GLU A 47 -6.60 17.17 -0.07
N ILE A 48 -5.30 17.00 -0.36
CA ILE A 48 -4.54 15.81 0.03
C ILE A 48 -4.48 15.68 1.55
N LEU A 49 -4.18 16.76 2.27
CA LEU A 49 -4.07 16.74 3.74
C LEU A 49 -5.43 16.56 4.44
N GLU A 50 -6.53 16.98 3.82
CA GLU A 50 -7.88 16.71 4.31
C GLU A 50 -8.25 15.23 4.14
N MET A 51 -7.90 14.65 2.99
CA MET A 51 -8.07 13.23 2.72
C MET A 51 -7.15 12.36 3.61
N TYR A 52 -5.95 12.86 3.92
CA TYR A 52 -4.90 12.16 4.64
C TYR A 52 -4.40 12.99 5.83
N LYS A 53 -5.18 13.03 6.92
CA LYS A 53 -4.85 13.85 8.08
C LYS A 53 -3.50 13.46 8.67
N PRO A 54 -2.54 14.41 8.85
CA PRO A 54 -1.22 14.11 9.39
C PRO A 54 -1.23 13.44 10.77
N ALA A 55 -2.25 13.71 11.59
CA ALA A 55 -2.42 13.08 12.90
C ALA A 55 -2.66 11.56 12.80
N ASP A 56 -3.31 11.10 11.72
CA ASP A 56 -3.57 9.68 11.49
C ASP A 56 -2.28 8.97 11.05
N PHE A 57 -1.43 9.63 10.27
CA PHE A 57 -0.08 9.16 9.93
C PHE A 57 0.88 9.15 11.11
N ALA A 58 0.89 10.19 11.96
CA ALA A 58 1.73 10.23 13.15
C ALA A 58 1.44 9.05 14.08
N ARG A 59 0.15 8.72 14.27
CA ARG A 59 -0.28 7.55 15.06
C ARG A 59 0.26 6.23 14.49
N SER A 60 0.35 6.10 13.17
CA SER A 60 0.92 4.91 12.50
C SER A 60 2.41 4.71 12.77
N ILE A 61 3.18 5.80 12.83
CA ILE A 61 4.61 5.76 13.11
C ILE A 61 4.82 5.39 14.58
N GLU A 62 4.03 6.00 15.48
CA GLU A 62 4.07 5.72 16.91
C GLU A 62 3.69 4.26 17.24
N ALA A 63 2.66 3.72 16.58
CA ALA A 63 2.24 2.32 16.79
C ALA A 63 3.28 1.30 16.30
N ARG A 64 4.07 1.61 15.27
CA ARG A 64 5.12 0.75 14.72
C ARG A 64 6.47 0.89 15.43
N LEU A 65 6.70 2.00 16.12
CA LEU A 65 7.93 2.26 16.87
C LEU A 65 8.32 1.12 17.83
N PRO A 66 7.41 0.54 18.65
CA PRO A 66 7.76 -0.56 19.54
C PRO A 66 8.07 -1.88 18.83
N GLU A 67 7.62 -2.10 17.59
CA GLU A 67 8.00 -3.30 16.82
C GLU A 67 9.40 -3.18 16.22
N ILE A 68 9.76 -1.99 15.75
CA ILE A 68 11.12 -1.67 15.29
C ILE A 68 12.11 -1.80 16.45
N GLU A 69 11.76 -1.30 17.64
CA GLU A 69 12.60 -1.43 18.85
C GLU A 69 12.73 -2.90 19.31
N LYS A 70 11.66 -3.69 19.24
CA LYS A 70 11.71 -5.13 19.60
C LYS A 70 12.49 -5.99 18.60
N ALA A 71 12.57 -5.57 17.33
CA ALA A 71 13.40 -6.24 16.33
C ALA A 71 14.90 -6.07 16.62
N ASP A 72 15.31 -4.92 17.19
CA ASP A 72 16.68 -4.67 17.61
C ASP A 72 17.06 -5.37 18.94
N ASP A 73 16.08 -5.61 19.84
CA ASP A 73 16.33 -6.13 21.19
C ASP A 73 16.25 -7.68 21.30
N LYS A 74 15.80 -8.37 20.24
CA LYS A 74 15.87 -9.85 20.18
C LYS A 74 17.28 -10.31 19.81
N GLY A 75 18.10 -10.40 20.85
CA GLY A 75 19.50 -10.82 20.85
C GLY A 75 19.88 -11.87 19.81
N SER A 76 20.56 -11.40 18.77
CA SER A 76 21.40 -12.25 17.93
C SER A 76 22.68 -12.58 18.71
N ASN A 77 22.71 -13.78 19.28
CA ASN A 77 23.96 -14.44 19.69
C ASN A 77 24.76 -14.78 18.41
N VAL A 78 25.38 -13.77 17.79
CA VAL A 78 26.36 -13.97 16.72
C VAL A 78 27.73 -13.61 17.29
N HIS A 79 28.62 -14.60 17.26
CA HIS A 79 29.99 -14.47 17.70
C HIS A 79 30.68 -13.24 17.09
N ALA A 80 31.45 -12.57 17.93
CA ALA A 80 32.23 -11.39 17.64
C ALA A 80 33.02 -11.45 16.32
N PHE A 81 32.86 -10.40 15.51
CA PHE A 81 33.97 -9.81 14.76
C PHE A 81 34.10 -8.33 15.19
N PRO A 82 35.25 -7.90 15.76
CA PRO A 82 35.49 -6.51 16.12
C PRO A 82 35.95 -5.71 14.90
N LEU A 83 35.75 -4.38 14.92
CA LEU A 83 35.79 -3.40 13.81
C LEU A 83 34.46 -3.40 13.05
N PHE A 84 33.52 -2.47 13.26
CA PHE A 84 33.66 -1.02 13.22
C PHE A 84 32.64 -0.37 14.18
N LYS A 85 33.02 -0.16 15.44
CA LYS A 85 32.32 0.75 16.37
C LYS A 85 32.90 2.16 16.24
N ALA A 86 32.78 2.77 15.07
CA ALA A 86 33.18 4.17 14.86
C ALA A 86 32.60 4.73 13.57
N LEU A 87 31.28 4.82 13.46
CA LEU A 87 30.65 5.91 12.71
C LEU A 87 29.23 6.11 13.24
N ARG A 88 29.13 6.90 14.31
CA ARG A 88 27.87 7.50 14.75
C ARG A 88 27.77 8.90 14.14
N TYR A 89 26.59 9.20 13.61
CA TYR A 89 26.08 10.52 13.18
C TYR A 89 26.65 11.14 11.90
N SER A 90 26.04 10.78 10.75
CA SER A 90 25.68 11.75 9.69
C SER A 90 24.76 11.07 8.65
N ALA A 91 23.68 11.76 8.30
CA ALA A 91 22.82 11.52 7.12
C ALA A 91 21.94 10.25 7.11
N ILE A 92 20.74 10.37 7.70
CA ILE A 92 19.53 9.81 7.07
C ILE A 92 18.59 10.99 6.84
N ALA A 93 18.92 11.77 5.80
CA ALA A 93 17.96 12.58 5.07
C ALA A 93 17.91 11.96 3.67
N ALA A 94 16.70 11.85 3.12
CA ALA A 94 16.36 11.24 1.82
C ALA A 94 16.36 9.70 1.78
N ALA A 95 15.34 9.09 2.41
CA ALA A 95 14.73 7.89 1.84
C ALA A 95 13.58 8.35 0.95
N ALA A 96 13.69 8.02 -0.33
CA ALA A 96 12.98 8.62 -1.45
C ALA A 96 11.46 8.45 -1.38
N VAL A 97 10.74 9.56 -1.29
CA VAL A 97 9.40 9.70 -1.84
C VAL A 97 9.58 9.82 -3.36
N LEU A 98 9.43 8.71 -4.07
CA LEU A 98 9.32 8.73 -5.53
C LEU A 98 8.02 8.04 -5.94
N VAL A 99 6.92 8.77 -5.73
CA VAL A 99 5.65 8.50 -6.39
C VAL A 99 5.80 8.94 -7.85
N ILE A 100 6.01 7.98 -8.74
CA ILE A 100 5.83 8.21 -10.17
C ILE A 100 4.39 7.82 -10.52
N VAL A 101 3.52 8.83 -10.54
CA VAL A 101 2.30 8.82 -11.34
C VAL A 101 2.75 9.07 -12.78
N LEU A 102 3.10 8.02 -13.51
CA LEU A 102 3.21 8.09 -14.97
C LEU A 102 1.97 7.41 -15.55
N GLY A 103 1.18 8.20 -16.27
CA GLY A 103 -0.09 7.81 -16.87
C GLY A 103 0.04 6.53 -17.68
N PHE A 104 -0.64 5.49 -17.22
CA PHE A 104 -0.79 4.25 -17.96
C PHE A 104 -1.77 4.49 -19.12
N THR A 105 -1.23 4.67 -20.32
CA THR A 105 -2.00 4.51 -21.55
C THR A 105 -2.33 3.03 -21.72
N PHE A 106 -3.57 2.65 -21.44
CA PHE A 106 -4.09 1.30 -21.67
C PHE A 106 -4.01 0.94 -23.17
N ASN A 107 -3.10 0.03 -23.52
CA ASN A 107 -3.15 -0.75 -24.75
C ASN A 107 -2.75 -2.19 -24.44
N THR A 108 -3.67 -2.97 -23.89
CA THR A 108 -3.53 -4.43 -23.80
C THR A 108 -4.40 -5.09 -24.87
N PRO A 109 -3.83 -5.88 -25.79
CA PRO A 109 -4.63 -6.74 -26.67
C PRO A 109 -5.21 -7.89 -25.83
N ALA A 110 -6.54 -8.02 -25.91
CA ALA A 110 -7.28 -9.10 -25.27
C ALA A 110 -6.75 -10.47 -25.73
N THR A 111 -6.15 -11.23 -24.82
CA THR A 111 -5.97 -12.68 -24.99
C THR A 111 -6.29 -13.43 -23.70
N ASN A 112 -7.32 -14.27 -23.82
CA ASN A 112 -7.65 -15.45 -23.02
C ASN A 112 -7.96 -15.28 -21.53
N THR A 113 -9.23 -14.93 -21.30
CA THR A 113 -10.02 -15.33 -20.13
C THR A 113 -10.01 -16.85 -19.98
N GLY A 114 -9.22 -17.36 -19.04
CA GLY A 114 -9.18 -18.78 -18.69
C GLY A 114 -8.81 -18.98 -17.24
N ASN A 115 -9.82 -19.23 -16.40
CA ASN A 115 -9.74 -19.69 -15.01
C ASN A 115 -9.00 -18.79 -14.00
N LEU A 116 -9.67 -17.72 -13.57
CA LEU A 116 -9.41 -17.12 -12.25
C LEU A 116 -10.52 -17.62 -11.30
N VAL A 117 -10.28 -18.75 -10.63
CA VAL A 117 -11.19 -19.30 -9.64
C VAL A 117 -10.65 -18.98 -8.25
N GLU A 118 -11.32 -18.03 -7.60
CA GLU A 118 -11.17 -17.63 -6.21
C GLU A 118 -11.60 -18.77 -5.26
N ALA A 119 -10.83 -19.01 -4.21
CA ALA A 119 -11.37 -19.64 -3.01
C ALA A 119 -12.10 -18.53 -2.23
N SER A 120 -13.43 -18.52 -2.30
CA SER A 120 -14.29 -17.59 -1.56
C SER A 120 -15.16 -18.37 -0.59
N GLN A 121 -15.21 -17.91 0.66
CA GLN A 121 -16.10 -18.42 1.71
C GLN A 121 -16.93 -17.24 2.22
N GLY A 122 -18.23 -17.45 2.30
CA GLY A 122 -19.22 -16.44 2.68
C GLY A 122 -20.61 -16.85 2.18
N LEU A 123 -21.35 -17.56 3.02
CA LEU A 123 -22.76 -17.90 2.79
C LEU A 123 -23.66 -16.81 3.38
N ALA A 124 -23.68 -15.62 2.78
CA ALA A 124 -24.80 -14.70 2.95
C ALA A 124 -25.85 -15.05 1.87
N THR A 125 -26.91 -15.71 2.32
CA THR A 125 -28.06 -16.13 1.50
C THR A 125 -28.90 -14.90 1.14
N GLU A 126 -28.43 -14.10 0.19
CA GLU A 126 -29.28 -13.26 -0.64
C GLU A 126 -28.50 -12.97 -1.93
N ARG A 127 -29.08 -13.29 -3.08
CA ARG A 127 -28.46 -13.18 -4.40
C ARG A 127 -28.15 -11.71 -4.71
N ILE A 128 -26.99 -11.22 -4.27
CA ILE A 128 -26.45 -9.95 -4.69
C ILE A 128 -26.13 -10.08 -6.18
N LYS A 129 -26.98 -9.48 -7.02
CA LYS A 129 -26.67 -9.22 -8.42
C LYS A 129 -25.61 -8.12 -8.45
N GLY A 130 -24.34 -8.51 -8.47
CA GLY A 130 -23.21 -7.60 -8.50
C GLY A 130 -21.91 -8.37 -8.75
N LEU A 131 -20.88 -7.65 -9.19
CA LEU A 131 -19.51 -8.17 -9.20
C LEU A 131 -19.14 -8.58 -7.76
N LYS A 132 -18.45 -9.71 -7.59
CA LYS A 132 -17.94 -10.12 -6.29
C LYS A 132 -16.73 -9.27 -5.90
N PRO A 133 -16.51 -9.00 -4.60
CA PRO A 133 -15.28 -8.38 -4.16
C PRO A 133 -14.07 -9.21 -4.58
N SER A 134 -13.04 -8.57 -5.12
CA SER A 134 -11.84 -9.29 -5.56
C SER A 134 -10.60 -8.42 -5.40
N LEU A 135 -9.45 -9.09 -5.32
CA LEU A 135 -8.13 -8.48 -5.33
C LEU A 135 -7.43 -8.78 -6.65
N LYS A 136 -6.59 -7.86 -7.10
CA LYS A 136 -5.52 -8.13 -8.06
C LYS A 136 -4.21 -7.57 -7.55
N ILE A 137 -3.13 -8.28 -7.83
CA ILE A 137 -1.79 -7.89 -7.46
C ILE A 137 -0.99 -7.76 -8.74
N TYR A 138 -0.32 -6.63 -8.90
CA TYR A 138 0.57 -6.39 -10.03
C TYR A 138 2.00 -6.27 -9.51
N ARG A 139 2.95 -6.98 -10.13
CA ARG A 139 4.38 -6.79 -9.88
C ARG A 139 4.97 -5.85 -10.92
N ARG A 140 5.79 -4.90 -10.47
CA ARG A 140 6.57 -4.04 -11.37
C ARG A 140 7.68 -4.85 -12.06
N THR A 141 7.77 -4.75 -13.37
CA THR A 141 8.81 -5.35 -14.21
C THR A 141 9.45 -4.27 -15.09
N GLY A 142 10.43 -3.55 -14.54
CA GLY A 142 11.01 -2.38 -15.19
C GLY A 142 10.00 -1.23 -15.31
N ASP A 143 9.61 -0.90 -16.54
CA ASP A 143 8.58 0.10 -16.85
C ASP A 143 7.18 -0.50 -17.09
N ALA A 144 7.06 -1.83 -17.01
CA ALA A 144 5.80 -2.54 -17.13
C ALA A 144 5.30 -3.06 -15.78
N ALA A 145 4.07 -3.56 -15.78
CA ALA A 145 3.49 -4.29 -14.66
C ALA A 145 2.92 -5.62 -15.16
N GLU A 146 3.12 -6.69 -14.40
CA GLU A 146 2.56 -8.00 -14.66
C GLU A 146 1.58 -8.39 -13.55
N ILE A 147 0.49 -9.07 -13.92
CA ILE A 147 -0.50 -9.54 -12.94
C ILE A 147 0.02 -10.84 -12.32
N LEU A 148 0.04 -10.90 -10.99
CA LEU A 148 0.31 -12.13 -10.24
C LEU A 148 -0.99 -12.84 -9.91
N ALA A 149 -1.10 -14.09 -10.35
CA ALA A 149 -2.19 -14.98 -9.98
C ALA A 149 -1.94 -15.63 -8.60
N ASN A 150 -2.99 -16.26 -8.07
CA ASN A 150 -2.87 -17.03 -6.85
C ASN A 150 -1.83 -18.16 -7.01
N ARG A 151 -0.88 -18.17 -6.07
CA ARG A 151 0.29 -19.06 -5.94
C ARG A 151 1.42 -18.76 -6.93
N ASP A 152 1.41 -17.63 -7.61
CA ASP A 152 2.56 -17.21 -8.41
C ASP A 152 3.76 -16.91 -7.52
N ALA A 153 4.96 -17.03 -8.11
CA ALA A 153 6.21 -16.79 -7.42
C ALA A 153 6.54 -15.30 -7.35
N ALA A 154 6.89 -14.83 -6.17
CA ALA A 154 7.38 -13.48 -5.89
C ALA A 154 8.69 -13.54 -5.10
N ALA A 155 9.56 -12.57 -5.32
CA ALA A 155 10.86 -12.45 -4.69
C ALA A 155 10.90 -11.28 -3.71
N GLU A 156 11.87 -11.32 -2.80
CA GLU A 156 12.26 -10.15 -2.02
C GLU A 156 12.51 -8.95 -2.95
N LYS A 157 12.14 -7.76 -2.50
CA LYS A 157 12.26 -6.48 -3.23
C LYS A 157 11.35 -6.34 -4.45
N ASP A 158 10.48 -7.31 -4.73
CA ASP A 158 9.42 -7.12 -5.71
C ASP A 158 8.49 -5.98 -5.23
N LEU A 159 8.27 -5.00 -6.09
CA LEU A 159 7.31 -3.93 -5.85
C LEU A 159 5.94 -4.35 -6.37
N LEU A 160 4.99 -4.46 -5.44
CA LEU A 160 3.63 -4.90 -5.68
C LEU A 160 2.64 -3.74 -5.61
N GLN A 161 1.80 -3.61 -6.62
CA GLN A 161 0.68 -2.70 -6.63
C GLN A 161 -0.60 -3.51 -6.38
N ILE A 162 -1.39 -3.09 -5.39
CA ILE A 162 -2.64 -3.76 -5.01
C ILE A 162 -3.81 -3.00 -5.65
N GLU A 163 -4.73 -3.75 -6.25
CA GLU A 163 -6.01 -3.29 -6.78
C GLU A 163 -7.14 -4.07 -6.12
N TYR A 164 -8.23 -3.38 -5.77
CA TYR A 164 -9.45 -4.03 -5.32
C TYR A 164 -10.63 -3.69 -6.22
N ILE A 165 -11.62 -4.58 -6.24
CA ILE A 165 -12.96 -4.31 -6.76
C ILE A 165 -13.91 -4.57 -5.58
N ALA A 166 -14.68 -3.57 -5.16
CA ALA A 166 -15.54 -3.66 -3.98
C ALA A 166 -16.84 -4.45 -4.21
N GLY A 167 -17.26 -4.59 -5.48
CA GLY A 167 -18.50 -5.26 -5.83
C GLY A 167 -19.72 -4.44 -5.39
N SER A 168 -20.50 -4.96 -4.44
CA SER A 168 -21.64 -4.24 -3.85
C SER A 168 -21.40 -3.84 -2.38
N PHE A 169 -20.21 -4.11 -1.85
CA PHE A 169 -19.91 -3.88 -0.44
C PHE A 169 -19.44 -2.44 -0.24
N LYS A 170 -19.79 -1.87 0.91
CA LYS A 170 -19.54 -0.45 1.20
C LYS A 170 -18.28 -0.25 2.02
N TYR A 171 -17.87 -1.25 2.80
CA TYR A 171 -16.76 -1.13 3.72
C TYR A 171 -15.77 -2.28 3.53
N GLY A 172 -14.48 -2.03 3.71
CA GLY A 172 -13.48 -3.07 3.60
C GLY A 172 -12.13 -2.78 4.24
N VAL A 173 -11.35 -3.85 4.40
CA VAL A 173 -9.98 -3.84 4.89
C VAL A 173 -9.12 -4.79 4.04
N ILE A 174 -7.91 -4.35 3.71
CA ILE A 174 -6.91 -5.12 2.98
C ILE A 174 -5.67 -5.23 3.88
N PHE A 175 -5.20 -6.45 4.09
CA PHE A 175 -3.98 -6.72 4.85
C PHE A 175 -3.29 -7.95 4.27
N SER A 176 -2.06 -8.23 4.70
CA SER A 176 -1.36 -9.47 4.36
C SER A 176 -0.76 -10.17 5.57
N ILE A 177 -0.53 -11.47 5.43
CA ILE A 177 0.18 -12.32 6.37
C ILE A 177 1.38 -12.94 5.65
N ASP A 178 2.58 -12.74 6.19
CA ASP A 178 3.81 -13.32 5.63
C ASP A 178 4.14 -14.70 6.23
N GLY A 179 5.19 -15.36 5.71
CA GLY A 179 5.65 -16.65 6.23
C GLY A 179 6.32 -16.61 7.61
N ARG A 180 6.61 -15.43 8.17
CA ARG A 180 7.03 -15.24 9.57
C ARG A 180 5.84 -15.07 10.52
N GLY A 181 4.64 -14.89 9.97
CA GLY A 181 3.43 -14.57 10.74
C GLY A 181 3.27 -13.08 11.03
N THR A 182 4.00 -12.20 10.34
CA THR A 182 3.79 -10.76 10.41
C THR A 182 2.48 -10.41 9.70
N VAL A 183 1.65 -9.60 10.34
CA VAL A 183 0.42 -9.06 9.75
C VAL A 183 0.67 -7.61 9.34
N THR A 184 0.48 -7.30 8.06
CA THR A 184 0.68 -5.94 7.52
C THR A 184 -0.63 -5.38 7.01
N LEU A 185 -1.11 -4.31 7.63
CA LEU A 185 -2.29 -3.58 7.16
C LEU A 185 -1.95 -2.71 5.94
N HIS A 186 -2.68 -2.92 4.83
CA HIS A 186 -2.52 -2.16 3.58
C HIS A 186 -3.65 -1.15 3.34
N PHE A 187 -4.84 -1.38 3.88
CA PHE A 187 -5.97 -0.47 3.74
C PHE A 187 -7.04 -0.77 4.79
N PRO A 188 -7.64 0.21 5.48
CA PRO A 188 -7.20 1.61 5.60
C PRO A 188 -5.76 1.75 6.14
N THR A 189 -5.20 2.96 6.07
CA THR A 189 -3.85 3.26 6.57
C THR A 189 -3.71 3.07 8.09
N TYR A 190 -4.82 3.08 8.83
CA TYR A 190 -4.90 2.91 10.28
C TYR A 190 -6.02 1.96 10.66
N SER A 191 -5.88 1.30 11.81
CA SER A 191 -6.96 0.51 12.39
C SER A 191 -7.97 1.39 13.12
N GLY A 192 -9.16 0.85 13.38
CA GLY A 192 -10.35 1.59 13.80
C GLY A 192 -11.56 1.13 13.00
N VAL A 193 -12.22 2.02 12.27
CA VAL A 193 -13.36 1.63 11.42
C VAL A 193 -12.88 1.27 10.02
N ALA A 194 -13.45 0.21 9.44
CA ALA A 194 -13.19 -0.19 8.07
C ALA A 194 -13.43 0.97 7.10
N ALA A 195 -12.61 1.07 6.07
CA ALA A 195 -12.69 2.17 5.11
C ALA A 195 -13.93 2.04 4.23
N GLU A 196 -14.53 3.18 3.87
CA GLU A 196 -15.52 3.21 2.80
C GLU A 196 -14.83 2.87 1.47
N LEU A 197 -15.42 1.91 0.75
CA LEU A 197 -14.91 1.41 -0.51
C LEU A 197 -15.48 2.22 -1.67
N ASP A 198 -14.62 2.57 -2.62
CA ASP A 198 -15.08 3.07 -3.90
C ASP A 198 -15.63 1.91 -4.74
N ASN A 199 -16.88 2.03 -5.15
CA ASN A 199 -17.62 1.04 -5.93
C ASN A 199 -17.60 1.34 -7.44
N ASN A 200 -16.81 2.34 -7.89
CA ASN A 200 -16.68 2.74 -9.28
C ASN A 200 -15.69 1.86 -10.07
N GLY A 201 -15.75 0.54 -9.88
CA GLY A 201 -14.94 -0.43 -10.62
C GLY A 201 -13.68 -0.87 -9.87
N ALA A 202 -12.55 -0.86 -10.58
CA ALA A 202 -11.26 -1.32 -10.07
C ALA A 202 -10.44 -0.15 -9.55
N ILE A 203 -10.00 -0.25 -8.30
CA ILE A 203 -9.37 0.84 -7.55
C ILE A 203 -7.98 0.40 -7.12
N LEU A 204 -6.96 1.13 -7.57
CA LEU A 204 -5.58 0.95 -7.14
C LEU A 204 -5.38 1.64 -5.79
N LEU A 205 -4.69 0.96 -4.86
CA LEU A 205 -4.21 1.62 -3.66
C LEU A 205 -3.17 2.70 -4.03
N PRO A 206 -3.06 3.80 -3.25
CA PRO A 206 -2.24 4.95 -3.63
C PRO A 206 -0.73 4.70 -3.54
N TYR A 207 -0.29 3.52 -3.08
CA TYR A 207 1.11 3.16 -2.94
C TYR A 207 1.37 1.72 -3.36
N ALA A 208 2.63 1.46 -3.72
CA ALA A 208 3.16 0.12 -3.91
C ALA A 208 3.77 -0.42 -2.61
N TYR A 209 3.73 -1.74 -2.45
CA TYR A 209 4.28 -2.48 -1.33
C TYR A 209 5.51 -3.27 -1.78
N GLU A 210 6.65 -3.06 -1.15
CA GLU A 210 7.86 -3.85 -1.39
C GLU A 210 7.83 -5.14 -0.56
N LEU A 211 8.02 -6.29 -1.19
CA LEU A 211 8.13 -7.55 -0.47
C LEU A 211 9.42 -7.63 0.33
N ASP A 212 9.29 -7.99 1.59
CA ASP A 212 10.42 -8.33 2.46
C ASP A 212 10.98 -9.75 2.17
N ASP A 213 12.07 -10.09 2.86
CA ASP A 213 12.69 -11.42 2.85
C ASP A 213 11.95 -12.40 3.79
N ALA A 214 10.62 -12.36 3.89
CA ALA A 214 9.90 -13.40 4.60
C ALA A 214 10.00 -14.74 3.84
N PRO A 215 10.18 -15.88 4.52
CA PRO A 215 10.23 -17.16 3.83
C PRO A 215 8.84 -17.56 3.32
N ASP A 216 8.80 -18.57 2.45
CA ASP A 216 7.63 -19.34 2.05
C ASP A 216 6.52 -18.61 1.25
N PHE A 217 5.90 -17.56 1.80
CA PHE A 217 4.74 -16.93 1.20
C PHE A 217 4.47 -15.51 1.70
N GLU A 218 3.63 -14.81 0.93
CA GLU A 218 2.89 -13.61 1.32
C GLU A 218 1.43 -13.84 0.96
N ARG A 219 0.48 -13.71 1.90
CA ARG A 219 -0.94 -13.93 1.63
C ARG A 219 -1.74 -12.67 1.92
N PHE A 220 -2.36 -12.13 0.88
CA PHE A 220 -3.23 -10.96 0.95
C PHE A 220 -4.67 -11.38 1.20
N PHE A 221 -5.34 -10.58 2.01
CA PHE A 221 -6.74 -10.72 2.38
C PHE A 221 -7.46 -9.41 2.07
N PHE A 222 -8.68 -9.55 1.55
CA PHE A 222 -9.64 -8.45 1.42
C PHE A 222 -10.95 -8.87 2.05
N ILE A 223 -11.28 -8.18 3.14
CA ILE A 223 -12.49 -8.45 3.93
C ILE A 223 -13.45 -7.30 3.68
N THR A 224 -14.69 -7.63 3.32
CA THR A 224 -15.70 -6.62 2.98
C THR A 224 -17.02 -6.82 3.70
N GLY A 225 -17.68 -5.71 4.06
CA GLY A 225 -18.93 -5.67 4.81
C GLY A 225 -19.94 -4.66 4.23
N GLY A 226 -21.23 -4.92 4.45
CA GLY A 226 -22.31 -4.03 4.00
C GLY A 226 -22.44 -2.76 4.86
N SER A 227 -21.96 -2.84 6.10
CA SER A 227 -21.90 -1.76 7.09
C SER A 227 -20.48 -1.61 7.61
N GLY A 228 -20.15 -0.46 8.21
CA GLY A 228 -18.88 -0.25 8.88
C GLY A 228 -18.66 -1.32 9.96
N PHE A 229 -17.42 -1.78 10.09
CA PHE A 229 -17.00 -2.77 11.07
C PHE A 229 -15.64 -2.40 11.66
N ASP A 230 -15.30 -3.00 12.79
CA ASP A 230 -14.04 -2.75 13.48
C ASP A 230 -12.90 -3.51 12.80
N VAL A 231 -11.87 -2.77 12.39
CA VAL A 231 -10.65 -3.32 11.79
C VAL A 231 -9.85 -4.10 12.81
N ASP A 232 -9.85 -3.69 14.08
CA ASP A 232 -9.09 -4.37 15.14
C ASP A 232 -9.61 -5.81 15.34
N GLU A 233 -10.93 -6.03 15.27
CA GLU A 233 -11.51 -7.38 15.32
C GLU A 233 -11.02 -8.29 14.18
N VAL A 234 -10.85 -7.74 12.97
CA VAL A 234 -10.33 -8.48 11.82
C VAL A 234 -8.84 -8.76 11.97
N LEU A 235 -8.08 -7.79 12.47
CA LEU A 235 -6.64 -7.94 12.69
C LEU A 235 -6.34 -8.92 13.82
N ASP A 236 -7.13 -8.95 14.89
CA ASP A 236 -7.01 -9.95 15.96
C ASP A 236 -7.18 -11.37 15.41
N ALA A 237 -8.20 -11.60 14.56
CA ALA A 237 -8.38 -12.87 13.87
C ALA A 237 -7.20 -13.20 12.92
N ALA A 238 -6.61 -12.19 12.28
CA ALA A 238 -5.43 -12.36 11.43
C ALA A 238 -4.19 -12.76 12.24
N TYR A 239 -3.95 -12.14 13.39
CA TYR A 239 -2.86 -12.51 14.31
C TYR A 239 -3.06 -13.92 14.85
N GLU A 240 -4.30 -14.30 15.20
CA GLU A 240 -4.59 -15.64 15.64
C GLU A 240 -4.28 -16.67 14.53
N LEU A 241 -4.73 -16.40 13.30
CA LEU A 241 -4.43 -17.25 12.14
C LEU A 241 -2.91 -17.34 11.89
N ALA A 242 -2.20 -16.22 11.96
CA ALA A 242 -0.75 -16.16 11.78
C ALA A 242 -0.01 -17.01 12.83
N SER A 243 -0.49 -17.02 14.07
CA SER A 243 0.08 -17.83 15.17
C SER A 243 -0.04 -19.35 14.95
N ARG A 244 -0.99 -19.80 14.11
CA ARG A 244 -1.20 -21.21 13.75
C ARG A 244 -0.20 -21.70 12.68
N GLY A 245 0.76 -20.86 12.27
CA GLY A 245 1.88 -21.24 11.40
C GLY A 245 1.43 -21.66 9.99
N LYS A 246 1.64 -22.93 9.62
CA LYS A 246 1.34 -23.43 8.26
C LYS A 246 -0.14 -23.33 7.87
N SER A 247 -1.05 -23.23 8.85
CA SER A 247 -2.49 -23.02 8.63
C SER A 247 -2.79 -21.69 7.94
N ALA A 248 -2.00 -20.64 8.18
CA ALA A 248 -2.14 -19.33 7.55
C ALA A 248 -2.06 -19.37 6.01
N ARG A 249 -1.45 -20.43 5.45
CA ARG A 249 -1.37 -20.65 3.99
C ARG A 249 -2.69 -21.03 3.33
N ARG A 250 -3.68 -21.51 4.09
CA ARG A 250 -4.88 -22.16 3.52
C ARG A 250 -6.18 -21.77 4.19
N GLU A 251 -6.17 -21.57 5.50
CA GLU A 251 -7.39 -21.33 6.27
C GLU A 251 -7.89 -19.90 6.05
N PHE A 252 -9.21 -19.70 6.12
CA PHE A 252 -9.80 -18.37 6.13
C PHE A 252 -9.77 -17.82 7.56
N LEU A 253 -10.02 -16.51 7.70
CA LEU A 253 -10.21 -15.95 9.03
C LEU A 253 -11.49 -16.48 9.67
N GLU A 254 -11.43 -16.77 10.96
CA GLU A 254 -12.59 -17.08 11.80
C GLU A 254 -13.27 -15.78 12.21
N ILE A 255 -13.99 -15.15 11.27
CA ILE A 255 -14.74 -13.90 11.48
C ILE A 255 -16.22 -14.09 11.13
N SER A 256 -17.05 -13.09 11.44
CA SER A 256 -18.49 -13.14 11.17
C SER A 256 -18.83 -13.53 9.73
N ASP A 257 -19.79 -14.44 9.55
CA ASP A 257 -20.31 -14.87 8.25
C ASP A 257 -20.97 -13.73 7.44
N SER A 258 -21.23 -12.58 8.07
CA SER A 258 -21.69 -11.37 7.40
C SER A 258 -20.63 -10.71 6.52
N TYR A 259 -19.36 -11.08 6.69
CA TYR A 259 -18.25 -10.56 5.91
C TYR A 259 -17.91 -11.49 4.75
N TYR A 260 -17.51 -10.89 3.65
CA TYR A 260 -16.95 -11.61 2.51
C TYR A 260 -15.42 -11.56 2.57
N GLN A 261 -14.76 -12.67 2.24
CA GLN A 261 -13.31 -12.79 2.25
C GLN A 261 -12.78 -13.20 0.86
N ALA A 262 -11.95 -12.35 0.26
CA ALA A 262 -11.14 -12.68 -0.92
C ALA A 262 -9.67 -12.80 -0.51
N THR A 263 -8.93 -13.76 -1.08
CA THR A 263 -7.51 -13.95 -0.76
C THR A 263 -6.67 -14.27 -1.98
N ILE A 264 -5.41 -13.81 -1.98
CA ILE A 264 -4.37 -14.18 -2.95
C ILE A 264 -3.11 -14.54 -2.18
N LEU A 265 -2.56 -15.72 -2.42
CA LEU A 265 -1.28 -16.15 -1.86
C LEU A 265 -0.20 -16.06 -2.92
N LEU A 266 0.93 -15.42 -2.63
CA LEU A 266 2.15 -15.46 -3.45
C LEU A 266 3.18 -16.37 -2.77
N LYS A 267 3.90 -17.17 -3.55
CA LYS A 267 4.98 -18.04 -3.04
C LYS A 267 6.29 -17.27 -3.02
N LYS A 268 7.03 -17.30 -1.90
CA LYS A 268 8.38 -16.74 -1.77
C LYS A 268 9.42 -17.87 -1.86
N GLY A 269 10.38 -17.71 -2.75
CA GLY A 269 11.44 -18.69 -3.04
C GLY A 269 11.10 -19.66 -4.18
N ALA A 270 12.14 -20.26 -4.78
CA ALA A 270 12.01 -21.35 -5.73
C ALA A 270 11.69 -22.66 -4.96
N GLU A 271 10.75 -23.45 -5.47
CA GLU A 271 10.54 -24.83 -5.02
C GLU A 271 11.77 -25.71 -5.27
#